data_AF-A0A8I6WTP3-F1
#
_entry.id   AF-A0A8I6WTP3-F1
#
_cell.length_a   1.000
_cell.length_b   1.000
_cell.length_c   1.000
_cell.angle_alpha   90.00
_cell.angle_beta   90.00
_cell.angle_gamma   90.00
#
_symmetry.space_group_name_H-M   'P 1'
#
loop_
_entity.id
_entity.type
_entity.pdbx_description
1 polymer ?
#
loop_
_entity_poly.entity_id
_entity_poly.type
_entity_poly.pdbx_seq_one_letter_code
_entity_poly.pdbx_strand_id
1 'polypeptide(L)'
;MHLDDPFCPLCNQNAEETDLHLLWDCVFAQDCWKSVIPNKKRGTSLYVKTLLAIEQLPNAFAKAIVILGCWTRIREMAKSSQEYSTQFSLGDSTSSKI
;
A
#
# COMPACT_ATOMS: atom_id res chain seq x y z
N MET A 1 -9.79 12.16 4.68
CA MET A 1 -9.58 13.00 3.48
C MET A 1 -10.13 12.22 2.31
N HIS A 2 -11.22 12.70 1.71
CA HIS A 2 -11.68 12.24 0.41
C HIS A 2 -10.84 13.02 -0.59
N LEU A 3 -9.93 12.37 -1.31
CA LEU A 3 -9.21 13.01 -2.40
C LEU A 3 -10.15 12.95 -3.60
N ASP A 4 -10.57 14.10 -4.10
CA ASP A 4 -11.48 14.22 -5.24
C ASP A 4 -10.85 13.70 -6.55
N ASP A 5 -9.54 13.43 -6.52
CA ASP A 5 -8.78 12.80 -7.59
C ASP A 5 -8.14 11.50 -7.06
N PRO A 6 -8.50 10.33 -7.62
CA PRO A 6 -7.91 9.05 -7.23
C PRO A 6 -6.50 8.87 -7.80
N PHE A 7 -5.98 9.79 -8.62
CA PHE A 7 -4.68 9.66 -9.26
C PHE A 7 -3.56 10.37 -8.49
N CYS A 8 -2.39 9.74 -8.50
CA CYS A 8 -1.19 10.25 -7.85
C CYS A 8 -0.69 11.54 -8.54
N PRO A 9 -0.66 12.69 -7.85
CA PRO A 9 -0.23 13.96 -8.43
C PRO A 9 1.30 14.04 -8.61
N LEU A 10 2.04 13.11 -7.99
CA LEU A 10 3.51 13.16 -7.93
C LEU A 10 4.20 12.46 -9.10
N CYS A 11 3.56 11.47 -9.72
CA CYS A 11 4.19 10.66 -10.77
C CYS A 11 3.75 11.02 -12.19
N ASN A 12 2.61 11.70 -12.35
CA ASN A 12 1.99 12.00 -13.65
C ASN A 12 1.81 10.75 -14.54
N GLN A 13 1.65 9.56 -13.94
CA GLN A 13 1.47 8.29 -14.64
C GLN A 13 0.01 7.83 -14.68
N ASN A 14 -0.92 8.68 -14.27
CA ASN A 14 -2.33 8.33 -14.13
C ASN A 14 -2.52 7.05 -13.27
N ALA A 15 -1.65 6.87 -12.28
CA ALA A 15 -1.65 5.74 -11.37
C ALA A 15 -2.48 6.08 -10.14
N GLU A 16 -3.21 5.10 -9.61
CA GLU A 16 -4.01 5.28 -8.40
C GLU A 16 -3.13 5.71 -7.21
N GLU A 17 -3.54 6.75 -6.50
CA GLU A 17 -2.91 7.20 -5.27
C GLU A 17 -3.26 6.23 -4.14
N THR A 18 -2.33 5.32 -3.88
CA THR A 18 -2.38 4.45 -2.70
C THR A 18 -1.21 4.75 -1.78
N ASP A 19 -1.37 4.46 -0.47
CA ASP A 19 -0.30 4.56 0.52
C ASP A 19 0.96 3.79 0.07
N LEU A 20 0.77 2.63 -0.56
CA LEU A 20 1.84 1.80 -1.12
C LEU A 20 2.52 2.47 -2.32
N HIS A 21 1.73 3.05 -3.22
CA HIS A 21 2.24 3.78 -4.37
C HIS A 21 3.09 4.97 -3.91
N LEU A 22 2.54 5.85 -3.07
CA LEU A 22 3.25 7.02 -2.57
C LEU A 22 4.51 6.67 -1.77
N LEU A 23 4.49 5.56 -1.03
CA LEU A 23 5.64 5.19 -0.21
C LEU A 23 6.72 4.46 -1.02
N TRP A 24 6.36 3.62 -2.00
CA TRP A 24 7.32 2.68 -2.60
C TRP A 24 7.42 2.69 -4.13
N ASP A 25 6.29 2.84 -4.82
CA ASP A 25 6.19 2.52 -6.24
C ASP A 25 6.13 3.76 -7.14
N CYS A 26 5.67 4.88 -6.61
CA CYS A 26 5.70 6.19 -7.26
C CYS A 26 7.13 6.52 -7.70
N VAL A 27 7.30 7.01 -8.93
CA VAL A 27 8.62 7.37 -9.47
C VAL A 27 9.31 8.40 -8.57
N PHE A 28 8.57 9.41 -8.13
CA PHE A 28 9.06 10.39 -7.15
C PHE A 28 9.57 9.70 -5.88
N ALA A 29 8.77 8.82 -5.29
CA ALA A 29 9.17 8.09 -4.09
C ALA A 29 10.41 7.22 -4.32
N GLN A 30 10.51 6.57 -5.47
CA GLN A 30 11.68 5.78 -5.82
C GLN A 30 12.95 6.62 -5.91
N ASP A 31 12.86 7.83 -6.46
CA ASP A 31 13.99 8.75 -6.54
C ASP A 31 14.40 9.26 -5.15
N CYS A 32 13.44 9.58 -4.28
CA CYS A 32 13.70 9.86 -2.86
C CYS A 32 14.39 8.67 -2.17
N TRP A 33 13.94 7.45 -2.44
CA TRP A 33 14.57 6.25 -1.89
C TRP A 33 15.98 6.02 -2.41
N LYS A 34 16.35 6.45 -3.62
CA LYS A 34 17.73 6.33 -4.10
C LYS A 34 18.70 7.19 -3.30
N SER A 35 18.28 8.38 -2.84
CA SER A 35 19.13 9.23 -1.99
C SER A 35 19.29 8.69 -0.57
N VAL A 36 18.33 7.90 -0.09
CA VAL A 36 18.33 7.37 1.27
C VAL A 36 18.89 5.94 1.34
N ILE A 37 18.58 5.11 0.35
CA ILE A 37 18.96 3.69 0.22
C ILE A 37 19.44 3.45 -1.22
N PRO A 38 20.72 3.73 -1.54
CA PRO A 38 21.25 3.68 -2.90
C PRO A 38 21.15 2.29 -3.55
N ASN A 39 21.17 1.23 -2.72
CA ASN A 39 21.15 -0.17 -3.18
C ASN A 39 19.73 -0.73 -3.40
N LYS A 40 18.69 0.09 -3.28
CA LYS A 40 17.30 -0.35 -3.45
C LYS A 40 17.04 -0.72 -4.92
N LYS A 41 16.71 -1.99 -5.17
CA LYS A 41 16.32 -2.49 -6.51
C LYS A 41 14.82 -2.31 -6.77
N ARG A 42 14.46 -1.83 -7.97
CA ARG A 42 13.08 -1.74 -8.46
C ARG A 42 12.49 -3.15 -8.66
N GLY A 43 11.18 -3.31 -8.45
CA GLY A 43 10.48 -4.59 -8.65
C GLY A 43 10.69 -5.62 -7.54
N THR A 44 11.29 -5.22 -6.41
CA THR A 44 11.43 -6.07 -5.22
C THR A 44 10.14 -6.09 -4.41
N SER A 45 9.89 -7.21 -3.74
CA SER A 45 8.72 -7.35 -2.88
C SER A 45 8.73 -6.32 -1.76
N LEU A 46 7.54 -5.93 -1.27
CA LEU A 46 7.39 -5.01 -0.14
C LEU A 46 8.19 -5.49 1.08
N TYR A 47 8.23 -6.80 1.32
CA TYR A 47 9.02 -7.39 2.40
C TYR A 47 10.51 -7.05 2.28
N VAL A 48 11.10 -7.26 1.10
CA VAL A 48 12.51 -6.96 0.86
C VAL A 48 12.78 -5.45 0.95
N LYS A 49 11.87 -4.61 0.45
CA LYS A 49 11.95 -3.16 0.60
C LYS A 49 11.95 -2.72 2.06
N THR A 50 11.05 -3.27 2.87
CA THR A 50 10.95 -2.98 4.30
C THR A 50 12.17 -3.48 5.06
N LEU A 51 12.69 -4.67 4.75
CA LEU A 51 13.89 -5.20 5.39
C LEU A 51 15.12 -4.32 5.12
N LEU A 52 15.33 -3.92 3.86
CA LEU A 52 16.40 -2.99 3.50
C LEU A 52 16.29 -1.65 4.22
N ALA A 53 15.07 -1.15 4.41
CA ALA A 53 14.82 0.08 5.16
C ALA A 53 15.13 -0.08 6.66
N ILE A 54 14.87 -1.24 7.25
CA ILE A 54 15.25 -1.52 8.64
C ILE A 54 16.78 -1.53 8.80
N GLU A 55 17.49 -2.13 7.85
CA GLU A 55 18.95 -2.27 7.93
C GLU A 55 19.71 -0.95 7.73
N GLN A 56 19.21 -0.07 6.86
CA GLN A 56 19.95 1.11 6.41
C GLN A 56 19.48 2.43 7.03
N LEU A 57 18.35 2.45 7.75
CA LEU A 57 17.81 3.66 8.35
C LEU A 57 18.04 3.72 9.87
N PRO A 58 18.14 4.93 10.44
CA PRO A 58 18.10 5.11 11.88
C PRO A 58 16.81 4.51 12.47
N ASN A 59 16.92 3.89 13.65
CA ASN A 59 15.85 3.13 14.32
C ASN A 59 14.47 3.83 14.39
N ALA A 60 14.44 5.16 14.49
CA ALA A 60 13.18 5.92 14.50
C ALA A 60 12.45 5.88 13.15
N PHE A 61 13.18 6.01 12.03
CA PHE A 61 12.64 5.98 10.68
C PHE A 61 12.29 4.55 10.24
N ALA A 62 13.15 3.59 10.58
CA ALA A 62 12.89 2.17 10.33
C ALA A 62 11.53 1.72 10.91
N LYS A 63 11.23 2.08 12.16
CA LYS A 63 9.96 1.74 12.82
C LYS A 63 8.76 2.35 12.11
N ALA A 64 8.82 3.63 11.72
CA ALA A 64 7.73 4.28 11.01
C ALA A 64 7.44 3.59 9.67
N ILE A 65 8.46 3.20 8.93
CA ILE A 65 8.32 2.51 7.64
C ILE A 65 7.77 1.10 7.81
N VAL A 66 8.21 0.36 8.83
CA VAL A 66 7.65 -0.96 9.15
C VAL A 66 6.19 -0.85 9.51
N ILE A 67 5.81 0.10 10.37
CA ILE A 67 4.42 0.32 10.75
C ILE A 67 3.58 0.64 9.52
N LEU A 68 4.02 1.55 8.66
CA LEU A 68 3.31 1.91 7.43
C LEU A 68 3.23 0.75 6.42
N GLY A 69 4.32 0.01 6.22
CA GLY A 69 4.35 -1.15 5.33
C GLY A 69 3.53 -2.34 5.82
N CYS A 70 3.43 -2.55 7.14
CA CYS A 70 2.55 -3.56 7.72
C CYS A 70 1.09 -3.10 7.71
N TRP A 71 0.84 -1.81 7.94
CA TRP A 71 -0.50 -1.23 7.95
C TRP A 71 -1.21 -1.35 6.60
N THR A 72 -0.51 -1.13 5.49
CA THR A 72 -1.11 -1.28 4.14
C THR A 72 -1.60 -2.70 3.90
N ARG A 73 -0.84 -3.71 4.32
CA ARG A 73 -1.22 -5.14 4.21
C ARG A 73 -2.41 -5.49 5.12
N ILE A 74 -2.42 -5.02 6.37
CA ILE A 74 -3.53 -5.27 7.30
C ILE A 74 -4.82 -4.62 6.80
N ARG A 75 -4.71 -3.41 6.23
CA ARG A 75 -5.85 -2.68 5.66
C ARG A 75 -6.45 -3.40 4.45
N GLU A 76 -5.63 -3.96 3.57
CA GLU A 76 -6.11 -4.78 2.45
C GLU A 76 -6.81 -6.05 2.92
N MET A 77 -6.28 -6.74 3.94
CA MET A 77 -6.92 -7.91 4.53
C MET A 77 -8.26 -7.56 5.21
N ALA A 78 -8.34 -6.40 5.87
CA ALA A 78 -9.59 -5.91 6.47
C ALA A 78 -10.65 -5.56 5.42
N LYS A 79 -10.26 -4.93 4.30
CA LYS A 79 -11.17 -4.67 3.17
C LYS A 79 -11.67 -5.98 2.55
N SER A 80 -10.77 -6.94 2.31
CA SER A 80 -11.12 -8.26 1.76
C SER A 80 -12.07 -9.05 2.68
N SER A 81 -11.88 -8.95 4.01
CA SER A 81 -12.81 -9.55 4.98
C SER A 81 -14.20 -8.91 4.95
N GLN A 82 -14.29 -7.60 4.73
CA GLN A 82 -15.57 -6.89 4.71
C GLN A 82 -16.33 -7.10 3.39
N GLU A 83 -15.63 -7.23 2.27
CA GLU A 83 -16.21 -7.60 0.97
C GLU A 83 -16.80 -9.02 0.98
N TYR A 84 -16.12 -9.98 1.64
CA TYR A 84 -16.64 -11.34 1.85
C TYR A 84 -17.94 -11.36 2.67
N SER A 85 -18.00 -10.59 3.77
CA SER A 85 -19.22 -10.46 4.59
C SER A 85 -20.38 -9.80 3.84
N THR A 86 -20.08 -8.89 2.91
CA THR A 86 -21.09 -8.17 2.12
C THR A 86 -21.66 -9.07 1.01
N GLN A 87 -20.84 -9.90 0.37
CA GLN A 87 -21.31 -10.92 -0.60
C GLN A 87 -22.18 -12.00 0.05
N PHE A 88 -21.86 -12.43 1.28
CA PHE A 88 -22.70 -13.36 2.04
C PHE A 88 -24.10 -12.77 2.31
N SER A 89 -24.18 -11.47 2.58
CA SER A 89 -25.45 -10.77 2.86
C SER A 89 -26.36 -10.60 1.64
N LEU A 90 -25.80 -10.47 0.43
CA LEU A 90 -26.60 -10.41 -0.82
C LEU A 90 -27.06 -11.79 -1.31
N GLY A 91 -26.39 -12.88 -0.92
CA GLY A 91 -26.75 -14.25 -1.30
C GLY A 91 -28.01 -14.80 -0.63
N ASP A 92 -28.41 -14.24 0.51
CA ASP A 92 -29.59 -14.70 1.26
C ASP A 92 -30.91 -14.07 0.78
N SER A 93 -30.87 -13.08 -0.12
CA SER A 93 -32.09 -12.37 -0.58
C SER A 93 -32.77 -12.99 -1.80
N THR A 94 -32.23 -14.08 -2.38
CA THR A 94 -32.82 -14.72 -3.59
C THR A 94 -33.45 -16.09 -3.36
N SER A 95 -33.60 -16.55 -2.12
CA SER A 95 -34.26 -17.84 -1.82
C SER A 95 -35.59 -17.66 -1.07
N SER A 96 -36.51 -16.89 -1.65
CA SER A 96 -37.92 -16.95 -1.24
C SER A 96 -38.81 -16.54 -2.42
N LYS A 97 -39.03 -17.47 -3.35
CA LYS A 97 -40.11 -17.47 -4.35
C LYS A 97 -40.08 -18.78 -5.15
N ILE A 98 -40.54 -19.88 -4.53
CA ILE A 98 -41.31 -20.96 -5.16
C ILE A 98 -42.27 -21.49 -4.10
#